data_AF-A0A1Y1K7Z1-F1
#
_entry.id   AF-A0A1Y1K7Z1-F1
#
_cell.length_a   1.000
_cell.length_b   1.000
_cell.length_c   1.000
_cell.angle_alpha   90.00
_cell.angle_beta   90.00
_cell.angle_gamma   90.00
#
_symmetry.space_group_name_H-M   'P 1'
#
loop_
_entity.id
_entity.type
_entity.pdbx_description
1 polymer ?
#
loop_
_entity_poly.entity_id
_entity_poly.type
_entity_poly.pdbx_seq_one_letter_code
_entity_poly.pdbx_strand_id
1 'polypeptide(L)'
;MSDRNVRLSLRIHDECNGSDVFGSDICTCRPYLIFGIEEAVKEAQNGGSGVVIYFRKEGRALGEVTKYLVYNARKRGEDRASDYFMRTENIAGVKDMRFQALMPDILHWLGIQKIDRMLSMSNMKHDAIVSQGIPILERVELPEELIPADSRVEIDAKITAGYFTAGKRLTAEELQSVQGRMWEDIDH
;
A
#
# COMPACT_ATOMS: atom_id res chain seq x y z
N MET A 1 -10.68 22.05 -4.58
CA MET A 1 -10.14 21.83 -3.22
C MET A 1 -8.90 22.69 -2.98
N SER A 2 -9.01 23.98 -3.29
CA SER A 2 -7.86 24.90 -3.36
C SER A 2 -7.69 25.76 -2.11
N ASP A 3 -8.64 25.72 -1.17
CA ASP A 3 -8.50 26.43 0.10
C ASP A 3 -7.50 25.68 1.00
N ARG A 4 -6.35 26.31 1.27
CA ARG A 4 -5.26 25.75 2.07
C ARG A 4 -5.56 25.69 3.57
N ASN A 5 -6.61 26.41 4.01
CA ASN A 5 -7.05 26.45 5.40
C ASN A 5 -7.96 25.27 5.78
N VAL A 6 -8.58 24.64 4.78
CA VAL A 6 -9.36 23.41 4.98
C VAL A 6 -8.41 22.23 5.07
N ARG A 7 -8.50 21.44 6.15
CA ARG A 7 -7.65 20.25 6.31
C ARG A 7 -8.01 19.18 5.28
N LEU A 8 -7.00 18.50 4.74
CA LEU A 8 -7.15 17.44 3.75
C LEU A 8 -6.55 16.11 4.22
N SER A 9 -7.39 15.08 4.31
CA SER A 9 -7.00 13.68 4.44
C SER A 9 -7.09 12.97 3.08
N LEU A 10 -5.98 12.37 2.63
CA LEU A 10 -5.83 11.77 1.30
C LEU A 10 -5.40 10.30 1.37
N ARG A 11 -6.16 9.43 0.70
CA ARG A 11 -5.75 8.07 0.37
C ARG A 11 -5.61 7.92 -1.14
N ILE A 12 -4.40 7.54 -1.60
CA ILE A 12 -4.22 7.06 -2.97
C ILE A 12 -4.00 5.56 -2.96
N HIS A 13 -4.88 4.86 -3.68
CA HIS A 13 -4.95 3.42 -3.74
C HIS A 13 -4.58 2.92 -5.13
N ASP A 14 -3.72 1.90 -5.20
CA ASP A 14 -3.50 1.15 -6.44
C ASP A 14 -4.38 -0.11 -6.32
N GLU A 15 -5.17 -0.38 -7.36
CA GLU A 15 -6.11 -1.50 -7.45
C GLU A 15 -5.48 -2.84 -7.00
N CYS A 16 -6.26 -3.60 -6.24
CA CYS A 16 -5.90 -4.92 -5.76
C CYS A 16 -7.15 -5.80 -5.65
N ASN A 17 -7.75 -6.23 -6.76
CA ASN A 17 -9.00 -6.98 -6.83
C ASN A 17 -9.04 -8.19 -5.88
N GLY A 18 -7.95 -8.96 -5.81
CA GLY A 18 -7.80 -10.06 -4.86
C GLY A 18 -8.14 -9.68 -3.41
N SER A 19 -7.72 -8.49 -2.95
CA SER A 19 -8.01 -8.01 -1.59
C SER A 19 -9.27 -7.15 -1.55
N ASP A 20 -9.37 -6.16 -2.43
CA ASP A 20 -10.42 -5.13 -2.47
C ASP A 20 -11.81 -5.73 -2.73
N VAL A 21 -11.90 -6.70 -3.63
CA VAL A 21 -13.16 -7.32 -4.08
C VAL A 21 -13.35 -8.70 -3.47
N PHE A 22 -12.32 -9.54 -3.53
CA PHE A 22 -12.41 -10.94 -3.09
C PHE A 22 -11.99 -11.17 -1.63
N GLY A 23 -11.59 -10.12 -0.91
CA GLY A 23 -11.40 -10.18 0.54
C GLY A 23 -10.09 -10.79 1.02
N SER A 24 -9.16 -11.14 0.13
CA SER A 24 -7.85 -11.72 0.47
C SER A 24 -7.14 -10.94 1.57
N ASP A 25 -6.60 -11.68 2.54
CA ASP A 25 -5.86 -11.23 3.73
C ASP A 25 -4.33 -11.39 3.61
N ILE A 26 -3.85 -11.84 2.44
CA ILE A 26 -2.42 -11.97 2.10
C ILE A 26 -1.72 -10.60 1.98
N CYS A 27 -2.48 -9.52 1.75
CA CYS A 27 -1.95 -8.17 1.65
C CYS A 27 -2.83 -7.13 2.36
N THR A 28 -2.25 -5.96 2.64
CA THR A 28 -2.93 -4.89 3.36
C THR A 28 -3.67 -3.89 2.48
N CYS A 29 -3.87 -4.21 1.20
CA CYS A 29 -4.56 -3.32 0.26
C CYS A 29 -5.97 -2.95 0.73
N ARG A 30 -6.85 -3.94 0.99
CA ARG A 30 -8.21 -3.68 1.46
C ARG A 30 -8.24 -3.00 2.84
N PRO A 31 -7.50 -3.47 3.86
CA PRO A 31 -7.42 -2.76 5.15
C PRO A 31 -7.09 -1.27 5.01
N TYR A 32 -6.12 -0.94 4.17
CA TYR A 32 -5.78 0.45 3.89
C TYR A 32 -6.84 1.21 3.08
N LEU A 33 -7.53 0.55 2.16
CA LEU A 33 -8.61 1.17 1.39
C LEU A 33 -9.75 1.56 2.32
N ILE A 34 -10.18 0.63 3.18
CA ILE A 34 -11.25 0.84 4.17
C ILE A 34 -10.83 1.94 5.15
N PHE A 35 -9.64 1.83 5.74
CA PHE A 35 -9.11 2.84 6.66
C PHE A 35 -9.04 4.23 5.99
N GLY A 36 -8.58 4.29 4.74
CA GLY A 36 -8.53 5.55 4.00
C GLY A 36 -9.91 6.16 3.72
N ILE A 37 -10.93 5.34 3.44
CA ILE A 37 -12.32 5.79 3.29
C ILE A 37 -12.85 6.31 4.62
N GLU A 38 -12.65 5.59 5.71
CA GLU A 38 -13.10 6.01 7.04
C GLU A 38 -12.49 7.34 7.47
N GLU A 39 -11.17 7.50 7.32
CA GLU A 39 -10.46 8.73 7.67
C GLU A 39 -10.85 9.90 6.76
N ALA A 40 -11.11 9.65 5.47
CA ALA A 40 -11.65 10.65 4.56
C ALA A 40 -13.04 11.13 5.01
N VAL A 41 -13.94 10.21 5.38
CA VAL A 41 -15.27 10.57 5.88
C VAL A 41 -15.17 11.35 7.20
N LYS A 42 -14.35 10.91 8.14
CA LYS A 42 -14.12 11.61 9.43
C LYS A 42 -13.60 13.02 9.21
N GLU A 43 -12.63 13.21 8.30
CA GLU A 43 -12.10 14.55 7.99
C GLU A 43 -13.18 15.46 7.42
N ALA A 44 -14.01 14.96 6.50
CA ALA A 44 -15.13 15.71 5.94
C ALA A 44 -16.17 16.11 7.01
N GLN A 45 -16.47 15.21 7.95
CA GLN A 45 -17.39 15.48 9.07
C GLN A 45 -16.84 16.55 10.03
N ASN A 46 -15.52 16.64 10.17
CA ASN A 46 -14.85 17.65 11.01
C ASN A 46 -14.71 19.02 10.33
N GLY A 47 -15.36 19.24 9.19
CA GLY A 47 -15.27 20.47 8.41
C GLY A 47 -14.04 20.56 7.50
N GLY A 48 -13.29 19.48 7.37
CA GLY A 48 -12.19 19.31 6.42
C GLY A 48 -12.66 18.73 5.08
N SER A 49 -11.76 18.07 4.38
CA SER A 49 -12.02 17.35 3.14
C SER A 49 -11.33 15.99 3.14
N GLY A 50 -12.06 14.96 2.75
CA GLY A 50 -11.53 13.61 2.55
C GLY A 50 -11.49 13.25 1.06
N VAL A 51 -10.37 12.70 0.60
CA VAL A 51 -10.21 12.24 -0.78
C VAL A 51 -9.65 10.83 -0.83
N VAL A 52 -10.32 9.98 -1.59
CA VAL A 52 -9.82 8.65 -1.97
C VAL A 52 -9.71 8.59 -3.49
N ILE A 53 -8.52 8.28 -3.99
CA ILE A 53 -8.27 8.10 -5.42
C ILE A 53 -7.92 6.64 -5.66
N TYR A 54 -8.64 6.00 -6.58
CA TYR A 54 -8.47 4.61 -6.94
C TYR A 54 -7.85 4.49 -8.35
N PHE A 55 -6.57 4.12 -8.41
CA PHE A 55 -5.87 3.88 -9.67
C PHE A 55 -5.97 2.43 -10.08
N ARG A 56 -6.43 2.18 -11.30
CA ARG A 56 -6.51 0.83 -11.89
C ARG A 56 -5.14 0.32 -12.35
N LYS A 57 -4.29 0.00 -11.37
CA LYS A 57 -2.88 -0.42 -11.52
C LYS A 57 -2.62 -1.74 -10.78
N GLU A 58 -3.42 -2.75 -11.08
CA GLU A 58 -3.35 -4.08 -10.45
C GLU A 58 -1.95 -4.70 -10.47
N GLY A 59 -1.58 -5.40 -9.39
CA GLY A 59 -0.36 -6.20 -9.33
C GLY A 59 0.92 -5.39 -9.52
N ARG A 60 0.98 -4.14 -9.05
CA ARG A 60 2.08 -3.20 -9.35
C ARG A 60 2.26 -2.96 -10.85
N ALA A 61 1.15 -2.82 -11.56
CA ALA A 61 1.07 -2.74 -13.01
C ALA A 61 1.59 -3.97 -13.77
N LEU A 62 1.73 -5.13 -13.11
CA LEU A 62 2.03 -6.42 -13.73
C LEU A 62 0.77 -7.20 -14.12
N GLY A 63 -0.40 -6.73 -13.67
CA GLY A 63 -1.68 -7.39 -13.89
C GLY A 63 -1.95 -8.53 -12.91
N GLU A 64 -3.21 -8.95 -12.90
CA GLU A 64 -3.76 -9.91 -11.94
C GLU A 64 -3.18 -11.32 -12.09
N VAL A 65 -2.97 -11.78 -13.33
CA VAL A 65 -2.44 -13.12 -13.64
C VAL A 65 -1.05 -13.30 -13.02
N THR A 66 -0.15 -12.35 -13.24
CA THR A 66 1.22 -12.37 -12.71
C THR A 66 1.21 -12.42 -11.19
N LYS A 67 0.34 -11.64 -10.55
CA LYS A 67 0.17 -11.63 -9.09
C LYS A 67 -0.24 -13.00 -8.55
N TYR A 68 -1.20 -13.67 -9.20
CA TYR A 68 -1.61 -15.01 -8.79
C TYR A 68 -0.50 -16.06 -9.00
N LEU A 69 0.29 -15.96 -10.07
CA LEU A 69 1.46 -16.81 -10.25
C LEU A 69 2.46 -16.64 -9.11
N VAL A 70 2.73 -15.40 -8.70
CA VAL A 70 3.60 -15.09 -7.55
C VAL A 70 3.01 -15.63 -6.25
N TYR A 71 1.70 -15.48 -6.00
CA TYR A 71 1.05 -16.01 -4.80
C TYR A 71 1.09 -17.54 -4.74
N ASN A 72 0.82 -18.21 -5.87
CA ASN A 72 0.91 -19.67 -5.96
C ASN A 72 2.35 -20.15 -5.73
N ALA A 73 3.34 -19.48 -6.30
CA ALA A 73 4.75 -19.79 -6.06
C ALA A 73 5.17 -19.50 -4.61
N ARG A 74 4.56 -18.50 -3.96
CA ARG A 74 4.75 -18.21 -2.52
C ARG A 74 4.22 -19.35 -1.66
N LYS A 75 2.95 -19.72 -1.84
CA LYS A 75 2.29 -20.75 -1.03
C LYS A 75 2.79 -22.18 -1.26
N ARG A 76 3.34 -22.49 -2.45
CA ARG A 76 3.95 -23.80 -2.74
C ARG A 76 5.39 -23.95 -2.22
N GLY A 77 5.98 -22.89 -1.68
CA GLY A 77 7.29 -22.92 -1.01
C GLY A 77 7.23 -22.25 0.36
N GLU A 78 8.37 -21.91 0.94
CA GLU A 78 8.39 -21.19 2.24
C GLU A 78 8.02 -19.71 2.05
N ASP A 79 6.86 -19.26 2.52
CA ASP A 79 6.42 -17.86 2.37
C ASP A 79 7.12 -16.92 3.36
N ARG A 80 8.38 -16.57 3.09
CA ARG A 80 9.23 -15.72 3.94
C ARG A 80 9.32 -14.28 3.41
N ALA A 81 9.36 -13.31 4.32
CA ALA A 81 9.42 -11.88 3.96
C ALA A 81 10.70 -11.53 3.16
N SER A 82 11.82 -12.19 3.46
CA SER A 82 13.10 -12.00 2.75
C SER A 82 13.02 -12.24 1.24
N ASP A 83 12.16 -13.17 0.81
CA ASP A 83 12.10 -13.64 -0.57
C ASP A 83 11.03 -12.93 -1.39
N TYR A 84 10.22 -12.06 -0.77
CA TYR A 84 9.01 -11.49 -1.35
C TYR A 84 9.26 -10.83 -2.72
N PHE A 85 10.26 -9.95 -2.82
CA PHE A 85 10.57 -9.25 -4.06
C PHE A 85 11.31 -10.13 -5.07
N MET A 86 12.16 -11.05 -4.59
CA MET A 86 12.89 -12.00 -5.44
C MET A 86 11.93 -12.95 -6.17
N ARG A 87 10.88 -13.43 -5.50
CA ARG A 87 9.86 -14.27 -6.15
C ARG A 87 9.08 -13.52 -7.23
N THR A 88 8.83 -12.24 -7.01
CA THR A 88 8.20 -11.38 -8.03
C THR A 88 9.12 -11.25 -9.24
N GLU A 89 10.40 -10.96 -9.02
CA GLU A 89 11.41 -10.85 -10.08
C GLU A 89 11.60 -12.15 -10.87
N ASN A 90 11.63 -13.31 -10.20
CA ASN A 90 11.77 -14.62 -10.84
C ASN A 90 10.62 -14.96 -11.80
N ILE A 91 9.42 -14.44 -11.54
CA ILE A 91 8.21 -14.73 -12.34
C ILE A 91 7.94 -13.63 -13.37
N ALA A 92 8.08 -12.37 -12.97
CA ALA A 92 7.71 -11.21 -13.77
C ALA A 92 8.90 -10.57 -14.51
N GLY A 93 10.14 -10.97 -14.19
CA GLY A 93 11.38 -10.35 -14.69
C GLY A 93 11.69 -8.98 -14.09
N VAL A 94 10.76 -8.40 -13.32
CA VAL A 94 10.87 -7.07 -12.70
C VAL A 94 10.13 -7.03 -11.36
N LYS A 95 10.54 -6.15 -10.44
CA LYS A 95 9.96 -6.04 -9.08
C LYS A 95 8.74 -5.13 -8.99
N ASP A 96 8.65 -4.14 -9.86
CA ASP A 96 7.61 -3.10 -9.88
C ASP A 96 7.59 -2.41 -11.25
N MET A 97 6.41 -2.34 -11.91
CA MET A 97 6.23 -1.62 -13.17
C MET A 97 5.40 -0.34 -13.00
N ARG A 98 5.09 0.06 -11.76
CA ARG A 98 4.25 1.23 -11.52
C ARG A 98 4.97 2.51 -11.92
N PHE A 99 4.38 3.22 -12.87
CA PHE A 99 4.73 4.59 -13.16
C PHE A 99 3.91 5.54 -12.26
N GLN A 100 4.50 5.98 -11.15
CA GLN A 100 3.83 6.87 -10.19
C GLN A 100 3.97 8.36 -10.54
N ALA A 101 4.80 8.73 -11.50
CA ALA A 101 5.01 10.13 -11.87
C ALA A 101 3.72 10.84 -12.36
N LEU A 102 2.77 10.10 -12.94
CA LEU A 102 1.45 10.62 -13.37
C LEU A 102 0.38 10.59 -12.26
N MET A 103 0.68 10.00 -11.10
CA MET A 103 -0.25 9.95 -9.97
C MET A 103 -0.72 11.34 -9.51
N PRO A 104 0.13 12.38 -9.47
CA PRO A 104 -0.27 13.70 -8.99
C PRO A 104 -1.18 14.49 -9.95
N ASP A 105 -1.32 14.08 -11.21
CA ASP A 105 -2.09 14.84 -12.23
C ASP A 105 -3.53 15.12 -11.78
N ILE A 106 -4.18 14.11 -11.20
CA ILE A 106 -5.54 14.25 -10.67
C ILE A 106 -5.58 15.18 -9.44
N LEU A 107 -4.52 15.24 -8.63
CA LEU A 107 -4.44 16.14 -7.48
C LEU A 107 -4.37 17.60 -7.97
N HIS A 108 -3.57 17.86 -9.00
CA HIS A 108 -3.51 19.17 -9.64
C HIS A 108 -4.84 19.54 -10.28
N TRP A 109 -5.49 18.60 -10.96
CA TRP A 109 -6.81 18.82 -11.55
C TRP A 109 -7.89 19.17 -10.50
N LEU A 110 -7.85 18.54 -9.32
CA LEU A 110 -8.71 18.88 -8.17
C LEU A 110 -8.34 20.21 -7.49
N GLY A 111 -7.23 20.84 -7.91
CA GLY A 111 -6.69 22.07 -7.35
C GLY A 111 -6.07 21.89 -5.97
N ILE A 112 -5.63 20.68 -5.60
CA ILE A 112 -5.01 20.39 -4.32
C ILE A 112 -3.60 20.99 -4.30
N GLN A 113 -3.31 21.78 -3.27
CA GLN A 113 -2.03 22.49 -3.12
C GLN A 113 -1.23 22.05 -1.88
N LYS A 114 -1.83 21.24 -0.99
CA LYS A 114 -1.24 20.75 0.26
C LYS A 114 -2.06 19.57 0.74
N ILE A 115 -1.42 18.56 1.32
CA ILE A 115 -2.07 17.42 1.95
C ILE A 115 -1.70 17.46 3.44
N ASP A 116 -2.69 17.58 4.32
CA ASP A 116 -2.45 17.55 5.76
C ASP A 116 -2.10 16.13 6.21
N ARG A 117 -2.86 15.13 5.76
CA ARG A 117 -2.67 13.73 6.14
C ARG A 117 -2.70 12.83 4.92
N MET A 118 -1.61 12.11 4.66
CA MET A 118 -1.55 11.08 3.61
C MET A 118 -1.57 9.69 4.24
N LEU A 119 -2.59 8.90 3.92
CA LEU A 119 -2.79 7.55 4.43
C LEU A 119 -1.98 6.55 3.60
N SER A 120 -0.64 6.54 3.77
CA SER A 120 0.27 5.67 3.02
C SER A 120 1.69 5.57 3.60
N MET A 121 2.23 4.34 3.62
CA MET A 121 3.65 4.08 3.87
C MET A 121 4.53 4.12 2.61
N SER A 122 3.95 4.31 1.42
CA SER A 122 4.71 4.21 0.16
C SER A 122 5.53 5.48 -0.12
N ASN A 123 6.86 5.36 -0.10
CA ASN A 123 7.75 6.46 -0.49
C ASN A 123 7.57 6.83 -1.96
N MET A 124 7.40 5.85 -2.86
CA MET A 124 7.16 6.13 -4.28
C MET A 124 5.94 7.05 -4.51
N LYS A 125 4.86 6.86 -3.75
CA LYS A 125 3.68 7.73 -3.84
C LYS A 125 3.96 9.10 -3.24
N HIS A 126 4.56 9.13 -2.06
CA HIS A 126 4.94 10.37 -1.37
C HIS A 126 5.85 11.25 -2.25
N ASP A 127 6.95 10.68 -2.74
CA ASP A 127 7.98 11.38 -3.50
C ASP A 127 7.44 11.87 -4.84
N ALA A 128 6.58 11.09 -5.50
CA ALA A 128 5.90 11.53 -6.72
C ALA A 128 5.04 12.79 -6.48
N ILE A 129 4.32 12.86 -5.36
CA ILE A 129 3.46 14.01 -5.03
C ILE A 129 4.29 15.23 -4.61
N VAL A 130 5.26 15.04 -3.71
CA VAL A 130 6.09 16.15 -3.22
C VAL A 130 6.97 16.75 -4.32
N SER A 131 7.50 15.91 -5.23
CA SER A 131 8.31 16.39 -6.37
C SER A 131 7.52 17.26 -7.36
N GLN A 132 6.19 17.15 -7.37
CA GLN A 132 5.30 18.02 -8.16
C GLN A 132 4.81 19.26 -7.37
N GLY A 133 5.42 19.55 -6.22
CA GLY A 133 5.17 20.75 -5.44
C GLY A 133 3.94 20.71 -4.53
N ILE A 134 3.37 19.52 -4.28
CA ILE A 134 2.28 19.34 -3.31
C ILE A 134 2.88 18.82 -2.00
N PRO A 135 3.11 19.66 -0.98
CA PRO A 135 3.64 19.22 0.31
C PRO A 135 2.67 18.30 1.04
N ILE A 136 3.22 17.27 1.68
CA ILE A 136 2.51 16.35 2.58
C ILE A 136 3.01 16.62 4.00
N LEU A 137 2.11 17.01 4.91
CA LEU A 137 2.49 17.40 6.28
C LEU A 137 2.63 16.20 7.22
N GLU A 138 1.76 15.19 7.06
CA GLU A 138 1.73 14.00 7.90
C GLU A 138 1.55 12.75 7.02
N ARG A 139 2.31 11.69 7.33
CA ARG A 139 2.11 10.35 6.75
C ARG A 139 1.51 9.45 7.82
N VAL A 140 0.35 8.88 7.52
CA VAL A 140 -0.44 8.05 8.44
C VAL A 140 -0.31 6.60 8.02
N GLU A 141 0.08 5.77 8.97
CA GLU A 141 0.25 4.32 8.80
C GLU A 141 -1.08 3.59 8.99
N LEU A 142 -1.11 2.33 8.58
CA LEU A 142 -2.24 1.48 8.94
C LEU A 142 -2.11 1.16 10.44
N PRO A 143 -3.16 1.32 11.25
CA PRO A 143 -3.17 0.87 12.63
C PRO A 143 -2.84 -0.63 12.73
N GLU A 144 -2.09 -1.02 13.77
CA GLU A 144 -1.58 -2.40 13.94
C GLU A 144 -2.73 -3.42 14.01
N GLU A 145 -3.84 -3.03 14.65
CA GLU A 145 -5.06 -3.82 14.78
C GLU A 145 -5.75 -4.11 13.44
N LEU A 146 -5.46 -3.33 12.39
CA LEU A 146 -6.01 -3.53 11.06
C LEU A 146 -5.07 -4.33 10.14
N ILE A 147 -3.90 -4.75 10.61
CA ILE A 147 -2.94 -5.56 9.85
C ILE A 147 -3.31 -7.05 10.00
N PRO A 148 -3.74 -7.73 8.92
CA PRO A 148 -3.95 -9.18 8.98
C PRO A 148 -2.64 -9.92 9.24
N ALA A 149 -2.70 -11.05 9.96
CA ALA A 149 -1.52 -11.83 10.30
C ALA A 149 -0.70 -12.28 9.07
N ASP A 150 -1.37 -12.79 8.03
CA ASP A 150 -0.73 -13.27 6.79
C ASP A 150 -0.12 -12.10 5.97
N SER A 151 -0.56 -10.87 6.21
CA SER A 151 -0.02 -9.67 5.56
C SER A 151 1.27 -9.15 6.20
N ARG A 152 1.70 -9.66 7.37
CA ARG A 152 2.95 -9.24 8.02
C ARG A 152 4.16 -9.51 7.13
N VAL A 153 4.16 -10.64 6.41
CA VAL A 153 5.18 -10.98 5.41
C VAL A 153 5.37 -9.84 4.40
N GLU A 154 4.27 -9.26 3.91
CA GLU A 154 4.31 -8.16 2.94
C GLU A 154 4.73 -6.84 3.57
N ILE A 155 4.22 -6.51 4.76
CA ILE A 155 4.53 -5.24 5.44
C ILE A 155 6.00 -5.20 5.84
N ASP A 156 6.51 -6.25 6.47
CA ASP A 156 7.89 -6.29 6.96
C ASP A 156 8.87 -6.23 5.79
N ALA A 157 8.59 -6.98 4.71
CA ALA A 157 9.37 -6.90 3.48
C ALA A 157 9.38 -5.47 2.89
N LYS A 158 8.24 -4.77 2.90
CA LYS A 158 8.14 -3.39 2.39
C LYS A 158 8.89 -2.39 3.27
N ILE A 159 8.78 -2.49 4.59
CA ILE A 159 9.48 -1.62 5.54
C ILE A 159 10.99 -1.76 5.34
N THR A 160 11.51 -2.99 5.22
CA THR A 160 12.93 -3.22 4.94
C THR A 160 13.35 -2.72 3.57
N ALA A 161 12.47 -2.82 2.56
CA ALA A 161 12.70 -2.22 1.25
C ALA A 161 12.59 -0.67 1.23
N GLY A 162 12.43 -0.05 2.40
CA GLY A 162 12.51 1.40 2.58
C GLY A 162 11.18 2.11 2.74
N TYR A 163 10.04 1.39 2.82
CA TYR A 163 8.75 2.04 3.09
C TYR A 163 8.79 2.75 4.46
N PHE A 164 8.03 3.83 4.57
CA PHE A 164 7.96 4.62 5.80
C PHE A 164 7.35 3.80 6.93
N THR A 165 7.95 3.86 8.10
CA THR A 165 7.38 3.39 9.36
C THR A 165 7.78 4.33 10.49
N ALA A 166 6.87 4.60 11.41
CA ALA A 166 7.06 5.29 12.69
C ALA A 166 7.54 4.31 13.77
N GLY A 167 7.44 3.01 13.49
CA GLY A 167 7.85 1.91 14.35
C GLY A 167 9.26 1.39 14.08
N LYS A 168 9.56 0.21 14.64
CA LYS A 168 10.86 -0.45 14.54
C LYS A 168 11.06 -1.01 13.12
N ARG A 169 12.24 -0.78 12.54
CA ARG A 169 12.69 -1.51 11.34
C ARG A 169 13.34 -2.82 11.76
N LEU A 170 12.87 -3.93 11.21
CA LEU A 170 13.42 -5.26 11.45
C LEU A 170 14.78 -5.42 10.75
N THR A 171 15.68 -6.18 11.37
CA THR A 171 16.95 -6.58 10.74
C THR A 171 16.75 -7.69 9.71
N ALA A 172 17.76 -7.95 8.88
CA ALA A 172 17.71 -9.04 7.90
C ALA A 172 17.51 -10.43 8.55
N GLU A 173 18.04 -10.63 9.76
CA GLU A 173 17.86 -11.86 10.53
C GLU A 173 16.44 -11.97 11.11
N GLU A 174 15.89 -10.87 11.61
CA GLU A 174 14.50 -10.81 12.12
C GLU A 174 13.47 -11.02 10.99
N LEU A 175 13.77 -10.66 9.75
CA LEU A 175 12.88 -10.92 8.59
C LEU A 175 12.77 -12.40 8.23
N GLN A 176 13.79 -13.20 8.52
CA GLN A 176 13.77 -14.64 8.20
C GLN A 176 12.78 -15.41 9.07
N SER A 177 12.44 -14.90 10.26
CA SER A 177 11.45 -15.51 11.15
C SER A 177 10.01 -15.09 10.84
N VAL A 178 9.79 -14.10 9.95
CA VAL A 178 8.46 -13.70 9.51
C VAL A 178 7.99 -14.63 8.39
N GLN A 179 7.05 -15.51 8.71
CA GLN A 179 6.50 -16.52 7.82
C GLN A 179 4.98 -16.39 7.69
N GLY A 180 4.47 -16.51 6.47
CA GLY A 180 3.04 -16.56 6.18
C GLY A 180 2.45 -17.94 6.42
N ARG A 181 1.12 -18.07 6.32
CA ARG A 181 0.45 -19.38 6.44
C ARG A 181 0.94 -20.35 5.37
N MET A 182 1.15 -21.61 5.75
CA MET A 182 1.57 -22.67 4.83
C MET A 182 0.37 -23.24 4.08
N TRP A 183 0.65 -23.93 2.96
CA TRP A 183 -0.39 -24.57 2.14
C TRP A 183 -1.26 -25.56 2.93
N GLU A 184 -0.65 -26.25 3.91
CA GLU A 184 -1.30 -27.25 4.76
C GLU A 184 -2.27 -26.63 5.79
N ASP A 185 -2.15 -25.32 6.06
CA ASP A 185 -3.00 -24.59 7.01
C ASP A 185 -4.28 -24.02 6.36
N ILE A 186 -4.48 -24.27 5.06
CA ILE A 186 -5.65 -23.81 4.31
C ILE A 186 -6.72 -24.90 4.39
N ASP A 187 -7.70 -24.74 5.29
CA ASP A 187 -8.90 -25.60 5.32
C ASP A 187 -9.55 -25.62 3.92
N HIS A 188 -9.59 -26.79 3.30
CA HIS A 188 -10.17 -27.04 1.98
C HIS A 188 -11.69 -27.24 2.05
#